data_AF-A0A538BCL3-F1
#
_entry.id   AF-A0A538BCL3-F1
#
_cell.length_a   1.000
_cell.length_b   1.000
_cell.length_c   1.000
_cell.angle_alpha   90.00
_cell.angle_beta   90.00
_cell.angle_gamma   90.00
#
_symmetry.space_group_name_H-M   'P 1'
#
loop_
_entity.id
_entity.type
_entity.pdbx_description
1 polymer ?
#
loop_
_entity_poly.entity_id
_entity_poly.type
_entity_poly.pdbx_seq_one_letter_code
_entity_poly.pdbx_strand_id
1 'polypeptide(L)' 'SEAVFLDDLGINLKPARAMGMTTIKVVDPDTALAELEEAVGFPVKE' A
#
# COMPACT_ATOMS: atom_id res chain seq x y z
N SER A 1 -7.74 3.48 9.68
CA SER A 1 -7.80 2.65 8.47
C SER A 1 -7.63 1.20 8.90
N GLU A 2 -8.51 0.29 8.47
CA GLU A 2 -8.36 -1.16 8.75
C GLU A 2 -7.67 -1.91 7.59
N ALA A 3 -7.29 -1.20 6.51
CA ALA A 3 -6.69 -1.79 5.32
C ALA A 3 -5.61 -0.89 4.69
N VAL A 4 -4.68 -1.52 3.97
CA VAL A 4 -3.72 -0.88 3.07
C VAL A 4 -4.04 -1.36 1.65
N PHE A 5 -4.19 -0.44 0.70
CA PHE A 5 -4.48 -0.74 -0.71
C PHE A 5 -3.24 -0.50 -1.58
N LEU A 6 -2.84 -1.53 -2.33
CA LEU A 6 -1.64 -1.53 -3.16
C LEU A 6 -2.05 -1.74 -4.61
N ASP A 7 -1.61 -0.85 -5.50
CA ASP A 7 -1.92 -0.90 -6.93
C ASP A 7 -0.84 -0.15 -7.72
N ASP A 8 -0.50 -0.59 -8.93
CA ASP A 8 0.47 0.09 -9.81
C ASP A 8 -0.18 1.26 -10.57
N LEU A 9 -1.49 1.17 -10.80
CA LEU A 9 -2.29 2.22 -11.42
C LEU A 9 -2.77 3.21 -10.37
N GLY A 10 -2.14 4.38 -10.35
CA GLY A 10 -2.50 5.48 -9.44
C GLY A 10 -3.97 5.92 -9.53
N ILE A 11 -4.70 5.58 -10.60
CA ILE A 11 -6.13 5.87 -10.72
C ILE A 11 -6.97 5.07 -9.71
N ASN A 12 -6.57 3.86 -9.35
CA ASN A 12 -7.25 3.02 -8.37
C ASN A 12 -6.93 3.45 -6.93
N LEU A 13 -5.76 4.06 -6.72
CA LEU A 13 -5.34 4.58 -5.41
C LEU A 13 -6.11 5.84 -4.99
N LYS A 14 -6.49 6.68 -5.95
CA LYS A 14 -7.25 7.92 -5.69
C LYS A 14 -8.55 7.66 -4.90
N PRO A 15 -9.47 6.77 -5.35
CA PRO A 15 -10.68 6.48 -4.59
C PRO A 15 -10.38 5.77 -3.25
N ALA A 16 -9.40 4.87 -3.19
CA ALA A 16 -9.01 4.22 -1.93
C ALA A 16 -8.56 5.24 -0.87
N ARG A 17 -7.73 6.21 -1.26
CA ARG A 17 -7.31 7.31 -0.37
C ARG A 17 -8.49 8.18 0.06
N ALA A 18 -9.42 8.46 -0.85
CA ALA A 18 -10.63 9.24 -0.54
C ALA A 18 -11.56 8.52 0.47
N MET A 19 -11.52 7.18 0.51
CA MET A 19 -12.20 6.37 1.53
C MET A 19 -11.42 6.28 2.86
N GLY A 20 -10.26 6.95 2.98
CA GLY A 20 -9.44 6.95 4.19
C GLY A 20 -8.52 5.75 4.34
N MET A 21 -8.29 4.99 3.26
CA MET A 21 -7.32 3.89 3.25
C MET A 21 -5.89 4.43 3.14
N THR A 22 -4.94 3.72 3.74
CA THR A 22 -3.52 3.87 3.40
C THR A 22 -3.32 3.30 1.99
N THR A 23 -2.59 4.00 1.13
CA THR A 23 -2.38 3.59 -0.26
C THR A 23 -0.90 3.54 -0.59
N ILE A 24 -0.44 2.47 -1.22
CA ILE A 24 0.93 2.32 -1.72
C ILE A 24 0.87 2.15 -3.24
N LYS A 25 1.66 2.93 -3.97
CA LYS A 25 1.77 2.76 -5.42
C LYS A 25 2.89 1.78 -5.72
N VAL A 26 2.57 0.68 -6.38
CA VAL A 26 3.57 -0.32 -6.76
C VAL A 26 4.30 0.13 -8.03
N VAL A 27 5.48 0.71 -7.86
CA VAL A 27 6.42 0.97 -8.98
C VAL A 27 7.51 -0.10 -9.01
N ASP A 28 7.98 -0.47 -7.83
CA ASP A 28 8.96 -1.52 -7.58
C ASP A 28 8.44 -2.41 -6.44
N PRO A 29 8.39 -3.75 -6.59
CA PRO A 29 7.85 -4.64 -5.58
C PRO A 29 8.62 -4.61 -4.25
N ASP A 30 9.95 -4.46 -4.28
CA ASP A 30 10.75 -4.50 -3.06
C ASP A 30 10.51 -3.26 -2.20
N THR A 31 10.44 -2.09 -2.84
CA THR A 31 10.09 -0.83 -2.20
C THR A 31 8.66 -0.87 -1.65
N ALA A 32 7.71 -1.38 -2.43
CA ALA A 32 6.32 -1.48 -2.01
C ALA A 32 6.12 -2.42 -0.80
N LEU A 33 6.90 -3.51 -0.73
CA LEU A 33 6.85 -4.44 0.39
C LEU A 33 7.47 -3.82 1.65
N ALA A 34 8.55 -3.03 1.53
CA ALA A 34 9.10 -2.27 2.66
C ALA A 34 8.10 -1.23 3.19
N GLU A 35 7.44 -0.47 2.30
CA GLU A 35 6.37 0.47 2.70
C GLU A 35 5.18 -0.25 3.35
N LEU A 36 4.85 -1.46 2.88
CA LEU A 36 3.78 -2.26 3.46
C LEU A 36 4.14 -2.70 4.88
N GLU A 37 5.34 -3.24 5.10
CA GLU A 37 5.81 -3.66 6.44
C GLU A 37 5.78 -2.52 7.44
N GLU A 38 6.20 -1.32 7.04
CA GLU A 38 6.09 -0.12 7.88
C GLU A 38 4.64 0.20 8.22
N ALA A 39 3.74 0.13 7.23
CA ALA A 39 2.32 0.44 7.43
C ALA A 39 1.60 -0.57 8.33
N VAL A 40 1.98 -1.85 8.29
CA VAL A 40 1.31 -2.93 9.06
C VAL A 40 2.01 -3.29 10.37
N GLY A 41 3.29 -2.92 10.54
CA GLY A 41 4.05 -3.17 11.78
C GLY A 41 4.48 -4.61 11.99
N PHE A 42 4.46 -5.46 10.96
CA PHE A 42 4.94 -6.84 10.99
C PHE A 42 5.57 -7.26 9.66
N PRO A 43 6.48 -8.26 9.64
CA PRO A 43 7.10 -8.75 8.40
C PRO A 43 6.06 -9.32 7.43
N VAL A 44 6.19 -9.01 6.14
CA VAL A 44 5.30 -9.52 5.08
C VAL A 44 6.02 -10.39 4.06
N LYS A 45 7.34 -10.55 4.21
CA LYS A 45 8.16 -11.55 3.52
C LYS A 45 8.71 -12.57 4.54
N GLU A 46 8.88 -13.81 4.10
CA GLU A 46 9.53 -14.89 4.87
C GLU A 46 11.04 -14.65 5.06
#